data_AF-A0A4Y7U3Z1-F1
#
_entry.id   AF-A0A4Y7U3Z1-F1
#
_cell.length_a   1.000
_cell.length_b   1.000
_cell.length_c   1.000
_cell.angle_alpha   90.00
_cell.angle_beta   90.00
_cell.angle_gamma   90.00
#
_symmetry.space_group_name_H-M   'P 1'
#
loop_
_entity.id
_entity.type
_entity.pdbx_description
1 polymer ?
#
loop_
_entity_poly.entity_id
_entity_poly.type
_entity_poly.pdbx_seq_one_letter_code
_entity_poly.pdbx_strand_id
1 'polypeptide(L)'
;KVTAKISYYDSTTPYYGGIPKQLEVFTTEGLRRKRATSINTTTAEVTQIKNYSAADKIAVTDIVYDTYGNLLKMTGPANYKGQHMTLEYAYDADNHQFMTEIKDAFGYQNKMEFDYRFAAPIKAIDRNDQI
;
A
#
# COMPACT_ATOMS: atom_id res chain seq x y z
N LYS A 1 21.07 -5.99 -23.16
CA LYS A 1 20.26 -4.75 -23.08
C LYS A 1 19.03 -5.02 -22.24
N VAL A 2 18.69 -4.14 -21.31
CA VAL A 2 17.45 -4.21 -20.52
C VAL A 2 16.52 -3.10 -21.00
N THR A 3 15.23 -3.39 -21.18
CA THR A 3 14.21 -2.41 -21.55
C THR A 3 12.99 -2.52 -20.65
N ALA A 4 12.26 -1.43 -20.47
CA ALA A 4 11.04 -1.40 -19.69
C ALA A 4 9.90 -0.78 -20.50
N LYS A 5 8.69 -1.32 -20.33
CA LYS A 5 7.44 -0.76 -20.84
C LYS A 5 6.54 -0.46 -19.65
N ILE A 6 5.98 0.74 -19.61
CA ILE A 6 5.05 1.17 -18.56
C ILE A 6 3.79 1.70 -19.21
N SER A 7 2.63 1.24 -18.76
CA SER A 7 1.34 1.84 -19.04
C SER A 7 0.77 2.46 -17.77
N TYR A 8 -0.09 3.45 -17.95
CA TYR A 8 -0.68 4.23 -16.86
C TYR A 8 -2.20 4.20 -16.97
N TYR A 9 -2.86 4.46 -15.85
CA TYR A 9 -4.28 4.83 -15.84
C TYR A 9 -4.43 6.29 -16.23
N ASP A 10 -5.53 6.56 -16.91
CA ASP A 10 -6.01 7.88 -17.28
C ASP A 10 -7.54 7.92 -17.17
N SER A 11 -8.06 9.10 -16.83
CA SER A 11 -9.49 9.40 -16.85
C SER A 11 -9.69 10.90 -16.93
N THR A 12 -10.77 11.32 -17.60
CA THR A 12 -11.22 12.71 -17.65
C THR A 12 -12.33 13.00 -16.65
N THR A 13 -12.96 11.97 -16.06
CA THR A 13 -14.06 12.13 -15.09
C THR A 13 -14.12 10.92 -14.14
N PRO A 14 -13.65 11.03 -12.89
CA PRO A 14 -12.86 12.14 -12.34
C PRO A 14 -11.49 12.23 -13.04
N TYR A 15 -10.84 13.39 -12.98
CA TYR A 15 -9.53 13.55 -13.61
C TYR A 15 -8.44 12.84 -12.81
N TYR A 16 -7.78 11.86 -13.42
CA TYR A 16 -6.55 11.27 -12.90
C TYR A 16 -5.65 10.79 -14.04
N GLY A 17 -4.34 10.77 -13.78
CA GLY A 17 -3.33 10.34 -14.73
C GLY A 17 -2.02 9.99 -14.02
N GLY A 18 -1.12 9.28 -14.70
CA GLY A 18 0.21 8.98 -14.18
C GLY A 18 0.28 7.88 -13.12
N ILE A 19 -0.85 7.25 -12.78
CA ILE A 19 -0.87 6.08 -11.89
C ILE A 19 -0.41 4.86 -12.69
N PRO A 20 0.70 4.19 -12.34
CA PRO A 20 1.21 3.06 -13.11
C PRO A 20 0.21 1.90 -13.10
N LYS A 21 -0.24 1.48 -14.28
CA LYS A 21 -1.16 0.35 -14.49
C LYS A 21 -0.39 -0.95 -14.65
N GLN A 22 0.67 -0.94 -15.46
CA GLN A 22 1.49 -2.12 -15.71
C GLN A 22 2.93 -1.70 -16.02
N LEU A 23 3.90 -2.39 -15.41
CA LEU A 23 5.33 -2.31 -15.72
C LEU A 23 5.81 -3.70 -16.15
N GLU A 24 6.46 -3.77 -17.30
CA GLU A 24 7.10 -4.98 -17.82
C GLU A 24 8.56 -4.70 -18.12
N VAL A 25 9.45 -5.54 -17.59
CA VAL A 25 10.91 -5.43 -17.78
C VAL A 25 11.39 -6.61 -18.62
N PHE A 26 12.08 -6.30 -19.71
CA PHE A 26 12.57 -7.25 -20.69
C PHE A 26 14.11 -7.27 -20.72
N THR A 27 14.64 -8.44 -21.00
CA THR A 27 16.03 -8.67 -21.40
C THR A 27 16.05 -9.20 -22.85
N THR A 28 17.23 -9.48 -23.38
CA THR A 28 17.37 -10.17 -24.68
C THR A 28 16.71 -11.56 -24.68
N GLU A 29 16.53 -12.17 -23.51
CA GLU A 29 15.85 -13.46 -23.32
C GLU A 29 14.33 -13.32 -23.05
N GLY A 30 13.75 -12.12 -23.23
CA GLY A 30 12.32 -11.88 -23.05
C GLY A 30 11.94 -11.26 -21.71
N LEU A 31 10.66 -11.41 -21.33
CA LEU A 31 10.06 -10.82 -20.12
C LEU A 31 10.67 -11.43 -18.86
N ARG A 32 11.15 -10.58 -17.94
CA ARG A 32 11.75 -11.02 -16.67
C ARG A 32 10.94 -10.64 -15.45
N ARG A 33 10.30 -9.48 -15.48
CA ARG A 33 9.48 -8.99 -14.37
C ARG A 33 8.23 -8.33 -14.94
N LYS A 34 7.12 -8.57 -14.27
CA LYS A 34 5.87 -7.85 -14.50
C LYS A 34 5.31 -7.39 -13.17
N ARG A 35 4.82 -6.16 -13.13
CA ARG A 35 4.02 -5.61 -12.04
C ARG A 35 2.77 -5.01 -12.65
N ALA A 36 1.62 -5.27 -12.04
CA ALA A 36 0.37 -4.63 -12.42
C ALA A 36 -0.34 -4.11 -11.17
N THR A 37 -1.18 -3.12 -11.32
CA THR A 37 -2.00 -2.57 -10.23
C THR A 37 -3.48 -2.67 -10.59
N SER A 38 -4.33 -2.42 -9.61
CA SER A 38 -5.75 -2.10 -9.79
C SER A 38 -6.06 -0.87 -8.96
N ILE A 39 -7.00 -0.05 -9.43
CA ILE A 39 -7.38 1.20 -8.77
C ILE A 39 -8.87 1.22 -8.49
N ASN A 40 -9.26 2.01 -7.49
CA ASN A 40 -10.63 2.51 -7.39
C ASN A 40 -10.79 3.62 -8.45
N THR A 41 -11.70 3.44 -9.41
CA THR A 41 -11.88 4.40 -10.52
C THR A 41 -12.59 5.68 -10.11
N THR A 42 -13.12 5.76 -8.90
CA THR A 42 -13.76 6.96 -8.35
C THR A 42 -12.79 7.81 -7.55
N THR A 43 -11.90 7.20 -6.76
CA THR A 43 -10.92 7.91 -5.91
C THR A 43 -9.50 7.93 -6.48
N ALA A 44 -9.24 7.13 -7.53
CA ALA A 44 -7.94 6.91 -8.15
C ALA A 44 -6.89 6.21 -7.25
N GLU A 45 -7.31 5.69 -6.09
CA GLU A 45 -6.45 4.98 -5.16
C GLU A 45 -6.04 3.61 -5.70
N VAL A 46 -4.79 3.20 -5.50
CA VAL A 46 -4.32 1.84 -5.85
C VAL A 46 -4.82 0.85 -4.80
N THR A 47 -5.75 -0.01 -5.18
CA THR A 47 -6.37 -1.00 -4.28
C THR A 47 -5.66 -2.35 -4.29
N GLN A 48 -4.85 -2.62 -5.32
CA GLN A 48 -4.13 -3.89 -5.43
C GLN A 48 -2.84 -3.74 -6.22
N ILE A 49 -1.80 -4.48 -5.81
CA ILE A 49 -0.55 -4.63 -6.54
C ILE A 49 -0.29 -6.13 -6.79
N LYS A 50 -0.03 -6.49 -8.04
CA LYS A 50 0.35 -7.85 -8.46
C LYS A 50 1.80 -7.84 -8.93
N ASN A 51 2.66 -8.56 -8.23
CA ASN A 51 4.04 -8.79 -8.62
C ASN A 51 4.19 -10.20 -9.20
N TYR A 52 4.65 -10.31 -10.44
CA TYR A 52 4.80 -11.57 -11.14
C TYR A 52 6.27 -11.98 -11.14
N SER A 53 6.57 -13.17 -10.61
CA SER A 53 7.87 -13.84 -10.81
C SER A 53 7.83 -14.85 -11.96
N ALA A 54 6.63 -15.32 -12.32
CA ALA A 54 6.31 -16.12 -13.50
C ALA A 54 4.84 -15.87 -13.87
N ALA A 55 4.36 -16.44 -14.98
CA ALA A 55 2.97 -16.27 -15.43
C ALA A 55 1.94 -16.74 -14.40
N ASP A 56 2.27 -17.83 -13.68
CA ASP A 56 1.45 -18.51 -12.68
C ASP A 56 1.85 -18.16 -11.23
N LYS A 57 2.96 -17.45 -11.03
CA LYS A 57 3.48 -17.07 -9.70
C LYS A 57 3.30 -15.59 -9.46
N ILE A 58 2.21 -15.27 -8.75
CA ILE A 58 1.76 -13.90 -8.50
C ILE A 58 1.73 -13.64 -7.00
N ALA A 59 2.50 -12.67 -6.54
CA ALA A 59 2.39 -12.11 -5.21
C ALA A 59 1.42 -10.92 -5.27
N VAL A 60 0.29 -11.05 -4.57
CA VAL A 60 -0.76 -10.03 -4.50
C VAL A 60 -0.65 -9.27 -3.18
N THR A 61 -0.70 -7.94 -3.25
CA THR A 61 -0.87 -7.06 -2.10
C THR A 61 -2.16 -6.29 -2.27
N ASP A 62 -3.04 -6.38 -1.28
CA ASP A 62 -4.30 -5.63 -1.23
C ASP A 62 -4.16 -4.41 -0.32
N ILE A 63 -4.79 -3.30 -0.71
CA ILE A 63 -4.73 -2.02 -0.02
C ILE A 63 -6.16 -1.50 0.16
N VAL A 64 -6.49 -1.14 1.40
CA VAL A 64 -7.79 -0.58 1.77
C VAL A 64 -7.57 0.82 2.32
N TYR A 65 -8.44 1.73 1.92
CA TYR A 65 -8.45 3.12 2.34
C TYR A 65 -9.71 3.44 3.15
N ASP A 66 -9.64 4.46 4.02
CA ASP A 66 -10.83 5.07 4.60
C ASP A 66 -11.49 6.06 3.63
N THR A 67 -12.57 6.72 4.07
CA THR A 67 -13.29 7.70 3.24
C THR A 67 -12.52 8.99 2.96
N TYR A 68 -11.42 9.24 3.67
CA TYR A 68 -10.57 10.41 3.54
C TYR A 68 -9.33 10.13 2.67
N GLY A 69 -9.16 8.88 2.22
CA GLY A 69 -8.03 8.43 1.42
C GLY A 69 -6.80 8.06 2.25
N ASN A 70 -6.96 7.89 3.56
CA ASN A 70 -5.91 7.34 4.41
C ASN A 70 -5.83 5.82 4.26
N LEU A 71 -4.63 5.25 4.39
CA LEU A 71 -4.46 3.80 4.42
C LEU A 71 -5.13 3.23 5.66
N LEU A 72 -6.05 2.30 5.51
CA LEU A 72 -6.67 1.57 6.63
C LEU A 72 -5.96 0.24 6.87
N LYS A 73 -5.68 -0.49 5.79
CA LYS A 73 -5.11 -1.84 5.87
C LYS A 73 -4.31 -2.19 4.63
N MET A 74 -3.17 -2.84 4.83
CA MET A 74 -2.42 -3.52 3.79
C MET A 74 -2.36 -5.01 4.09
N THR A 75 -2.64 -5.84 3.09
CA THR A 75 -2.52 -7.31 3.20
C THR A 75 -1.52 -7.80 2.17
N GLY A 76 -0.41 -8.38 2.62
CA GLY A 76 0.63 -8.94 1.77
C GLY A 76 0.24 -10.28 1.13
N PRO A 77 1.09 -10.83 0.25
CA PRO A 77 0.84 -12.13 -0.38
C PRO A 77 0.82 -13.26 0.64
N ALA A 78 0.09 -14.33 0.32
CA ALA A 78 0.11 -15.56 1.10
C ALA A 78 1.53 -16.14 1.15
N ASN A 79 1.95 -16.59 2.33
CA ASN A 79 3.13 -17.44 2.46
C ASN A 79 2.79 -18.89 2.05
N TYR A 80 3.78 -19.80 2.15
CA TYR A 80 3.59 -21.22 1.81
C TYR A 80 2.54 -21.97 2.67
N LYS A 81 2.10 -21.38 3.78
CA LYS A 81 1.03 -21.89 4.66
C LYS A 81 -0.32 -21.20 4.43
N GLY A 82 -0.44 -20.32 3.43
CA GLY A 82 -1.67 -19.55 3.19
C GLY A 82 -1.91 -18.41 4.18
N GLN A 83 -0.91 -18.05 5.00
CA GLN A 83 -1.03 -16.93 5.96
C GLN A 83 -0.56 -15.63 5.30
N HIS A 84 -1.16 -14.51 5.70
CA HIS A 84 -0.86 -13.20 5.15
C HIS A 84 -0.30 -12.28 6.23
N MET A 85 0.73 -11.51 5.89
CA MET A 85 1.13 -10.37 6.71
C MET A 85 0.10 -9.25 6.51
N THR A 86 -0.32 -8.62 7.60
CA THR A 86 -1.19 -7.45 7.58
C THR A 86 -0.55 -6.30 8.33
N LEU A 87 -0.79 -5.09 7.86
CA LEU A 87 -0.58 -3.86 8.59
C LEU A 87 -1.91 -3.13 8.65
N GLU A 88 -2.36 -2.79 9.84
CA GLU A 88 -3.58 -2.01 10.11
C GLU A 88 -3.16 -0.66 10.67
N TYR A 89 -3.84 0.39 10.21
CA TYR A 89 -3.51 1.77 10.53
C TYR A 89 -4.73 2.43 11.18
N ALA A 90 -4.52 3.09 12.32
CA ALA A 90 -5.53 3.90 12.97
C ALA A 90 -5.12 5.38 12.96
N TYR A 91 -6.12 6.25 12.95
CA TYR A 91 -5.95 7.69 12.91
C TYR A 91 -6.68 8.35 14.08
N ASP A 92 -6.41 9.62 14.34
CA ASP A 92 -7.20 10.43 15.27
C ASP A 92 -8.66 10.50 14.83
N ALA A 93 -9.58 10.50 15.80
CA ALA A 93 -11.01 10.38 15.54
C ALA A 93 -11.64 11.65 14.97
N ASP A 94 -11.06 12.82 15.23
CA ASP A 94 -11.69 14.09 14.88
C ASP A 94 -11.43 14.46 13.41
N ASN A 95 -10.16 14.44 12.99
CA ASN A 95 -9.77 14.91 11.67
C ASN A 95 -9.22 13.81 10.77
N HIS A 96 -8.99 12.60 11.28
CA HIS A 96 -8.40 11.49 10.54
C HIS A 96 -7.09 11.90 9.83
N GLN A 97 -6.30 12.75 10.46
CA GLN A 97 -5.12 13.38 9.87
C GLN A 97 -3.82 12.74 10.37
N PHE A 98 -3.79 12.35 11.64
CA PHE A 98 -2.63 11.85 12.34
C PHE A 98 -2.80 10.35 12.58
N MET A 99 -1.88 9.57 12.03
CA MET A 99 -1.82 8.14 12.29
C MET A 99 -1.39 7.89 13.74
N THR A 100 -2.26 7.29 14.54
CA THR A 100 -2.06 7.09 15.98
C THR A 100 -1.61 5.67 16.33
N GLU A 101 -1.86 4.70 15.44
CA GLU A 101 -1.46 3.31 15.65
C GLU A 101 -1.12 2.60 14.34
N ILE A 102 -0.09 1.77 14.37
CA ILE A 102 0.21 0.77 13.34
C ILE A 102 0.26 -0.60 14.01
N LYS A 103 -0.52 -1.56 13.53
CA LYS A 103 -0.60 -2.92 14.09
C LYS A 103 -0.31 -3.99 13.05
N ASP A 104 0.56 -4.94 13.38
CA ASP A 104 0.89 -6.07 12.50
C ASP A 104 0.03 -7.33 12.73
N ALA A 105 0.18 -8.32 11.85
CA ALA A 105 -0.56 -9.59 11.91
C ALA A 105 -0.28 -10.43 13.18
N PHE A 106 0.79 -10.15 13.91
CA PHE A 106 1.12 -10.82 15.18
C PHE A 106 0.56 -10.07 16.39
N GLY A 107 -0.06 -8.91 16.17
CA GLY A 107 -0.60 -8.04 17.21
C GLY A 107 0.42 -7.08 17.81
N TYR A 108 1.64 -6.98 17.27
CA TYR A 108 2.57 -5.92 17.68
C TYR A 108 2.09 -4.57 17.15
N GLN A 109 2.21 -3.54 17.99
CA GLN A 109 1.71 -2.21 17.70
C GLN A 109 2.79 -1.15 17.93
N ASN A 110 2.81 -0.11 17.10
CA ASN A 110 3.48 1.15 17.44
C ASN A 110 2.41 2.21 17.62
N LYS A 111 2.56 3.09 18.61
CA LYS A 111 1.58 4.15 18.91
C LYS A 111 2.23 5.52 18.87
N MET A 112 1.45 6.52 18.46
CA MET A 112 1.90 7.89 18.36
C MET A 112 0.87 8.81 19.02
N GLU A 113 1.34 9.72 19.88
CA GLU A 113 0.54 10.79 20.45
C GLU A 113 1.03 12.13 19.88
N PHE A 114 0.11 13.06 19.63
CA PHE A 114 0.38 14.33 18.95
C PHE A 114 -0.08 15.53 19.78
N ASP A 115 0.67 16.62 19.68
CA ASP A 115 0.17 17.96 19.97
C ASP A 115 -0.47 18.53 18.71
N TYR A 116 -1.81 18.48 18.66
CA TYR A 116 -2.59 18.93 17.51
C TYR A 116 -2.45 20.43 17.22
N ARG A 117 -2.04 21.25 18.19
CA ARG A 117 -1.84 22.70 17.96
C ARG A 117 -0.68 22.97 17.02
N PHE A 118 0.31 22.07 17.01
CA PHE A 118 1.55 22.19 16.25
C PHE A 118 1.74 21.07 15.23
N ALA A 119 0.78 20.15 15.10
CA ALA A 119 0.87 18.97 14.25
C ALA A 119 2.16 18.15 14.50
N ALA A 120 2.60 18.09 15.76
CA ALA A 120 3.89 17.54 16.15
C ALA A 120 3.72 16.28 17.02
N PRO A 121 4.47 15.20 16.77
CA PRO A 121 4.46 14.04 17.68
C PRO A 121 5.10 14.44 19.02
N ILE A 122 4.44 14.09 20.11
CA ILE A 122 4.94 14.31 21.48
C ILE A 122 5.42 13.03 22.14
N LYS A 123 4.99 11.88 21.61
CA LYS A 123 5.36 10.56 22.12
C LYS A 123 5.21 9.53 21.01
N ALA A 124 6.20 8.68 20.85
CA ALA A 124 6.10 7.46 20.08
C ALA A 124 6.31 6.30 21.04
N ILE A 125 5.54 5.22 20.91
CA ILE A 125 5.73 3.99 21.65
C ILE A 125 6.03 2.92 20.61
N ASP A 126 7.22 2.33 20.68
CA ASP A 126 7.63 1.28 19.77
C ASP A 126 6.92 -0.05 20.09
N ARG A 127 7.16 -1.05 19.23
CA ARG A 127 6.63 -2.42 19.39
C ARG A 127 7.00 -3.14 20.69
N ASN A 128 7.99 -2.62 21.43
CA ASN A 128 8.48 -3.16 22.70
C ASN A 128 7.99 -2.31 23.88
N ASP A 129 6.98 -1.46 23.67
CA ASP A 129 6.43 -0.52 24.64
C ASP A 129 7.44 0.54 25.15
N GLN A 130 8.44 0.89 24.33
CA GLN A 130 9.46 1.89 24.65
C GLN A 130 9.18 3.25 24.02
N ILE A 131 9.49 4.33 24.75
CA ILE A 131 9.33 5.73 24.31
C ILE A 131 10.62 6.27 23.70
#